data_AF-A0A355DI85-F1
#
_entry.id   AF-A0A355DI85-F1
#
_cell.length_a   1.000
_cell.length_b   1.000
_cell.length_c   1.000
_cell.angle_alpha   90.00
_cell.angle_beta   90.00
_cell.angle_gamma   90.00
#
_symmetry.space_group_name_H-M   'P 1'
#
loop_
_entity.id
_entity.type
_entity.pdbx_description
1 polymer ?
#
loop_
_entity_poly.entity_id
_entity_poly.type
_entity_poly.pdbx_seq_one_letter_code
_entity_poly.pdbx_strand_id
1 'polypeptide(L)'
;MDDGHDETPEASLQLTVDGRAVSVRDDGGTLLEVLRGQLGITSVKDGCSPQGQCGCCTVLVDGQARVSCVTPARRVAGRSITTLDGLDVVEQAAWADAFCSTGGSQCGFCTPGIVVRFAGLRAAGVDDTDRAARALHAHLCRCTGWQTVVEAWESYGIGTRPTTGDGAEARAAVEGRTAQAVGPDVVLGRGGFAADTAPEGALVAIPDGVGGWAVGETLAEVRLAVGTVQGRRTTIDALPPLDAPPGDWDAVLRTTWVEPAYLETDASWCEPGGEPVSPLANGGAFGSKQGSPTPAAARALAAEHGRAVLAVLTREDTVRLGAKRPPVAGGAMSDGSGVLRVVRTPGIAAVIGTVAPGLVVEEVDVAGPPTSVAIRAAGWAEALVLLAGARGSAGRITSPDGAVATADVDADGIRVSVRCGDPMDSTVLRSYCIGAAHMAWSWVTSEALAVDPDGVVHDLTVRSFGVVRATETPHIDIRIEHDTGPPRNGSDAVFAAVAAATWLYLGAPPDWPVGA
;
A
#
# COMPACT_ATOMS: atom_id res chain seq x y z
N MET A 1 -62.69 2.60 -1.19
CA MET A 1 -62.01 2.17 0.06
C MET A 1 -60.56 2.20 -0.30
N ASP A 2 -59.89 3.21 0.23
CA ASP A 2 -58.53 3.61 -0.09
C ASP A 2 -57.61 2.83 0.85
N ASP A 3 -56.91 1.84 0.32
CA ASP A 3 -55.98 1.01 1.08
C ASP A 3 -54.67 1.78 1.22
N GLY A 4 -54.63 2.64 2.25
CA GLY A 4 -53.43 3.35 2.66
C GLY A 4 -52.31 2.36 3.00
N HIS A 5 -51.30 2.31 2.13
CA HIS A 5 -49.97 1.82 2.50
C HIS A 5 -49.43 2.76 3.59
N ASP A 6 -49.40 2.27 4.82
CA ASP A 6 -48.65 2.85 5.93
C ASP A 6 -47.15 2.65 5.63
N GLU A 7 -46.57 3.56 4.83
CA GLU A 7 -45.12 3.72 4.74
C GLU A 7 -44.63 4.17 6.11
N THR A 8 -44.15 3.23 6.93
CA THR A 8 -43.33 3.57 8.10
C THR A 8 -42.24 4.51 7.64
N PRO A 9 -42.10 5.72 8.24
CA PRO A 9 -41.06 6.66 7.82
C PRO A 9 -39.70 5.96 7.87
N GLU A 10 -38.93 5.99 6.78
CA GLU A 10 -37.55 5.48 6.81
C GLU A 10 -36.83 6.15 7.98
N ALA A 11 -36.34 5.33 8.92
CA ALA A 11 -35.63 5.84 10.07
C ALA A 11 -34.44 6.67 9.60
N SER A 12 -34.26 7.87 10.16
CA SER A 12 -33.18 8.78 9.78
C SER A 12 -32.32 9.14 10.98
N LEU A 13 -31.03 9.37 10.72
CA LEU A 13 -30.05 9.86 11.69
C LEU A 13 -29.74 11.32 11.39
N GLN A 14 -29.73 12.14 12.42
CA GLN A 14 -29.24 13.52 12.34
C GLN A 14 -27.75 13.54 12.68
N LEU A 15 -26.94 14.24 11.90
CA LEU A 15 -25.51 14.45 12.14
C LEU A 15 -25.16 15.91 11.85
N THR A 16 -24.04 16.41 12.40
CA THR A 16 -23.40 17.63 11.89
C THR A 16 -22.10 17.25 11.20
N VAL A 17 -22.06 17.26 9.86
CA VAL A 17 -20.88 16.90 9.07
C VAL A 17 -20.28 18.15 8.46
N ASP A 18 -19.01 18.40 8.73
CA ASP A 18 -18.25 19.55 8.20
C ASP A 18 -18.99 20.89 8.43
N GLY A 19 -19.55 21.04 9.64
CA GLY A 19 -20.30 22.21 10.07
C GLY A 19 -21.75 22.29 9.57
N ARG A 20 -22.21 21.31 8.77
CA ARG A 20 -23.57 21.30 8.19
C ARG A 20 -24.43 20.23 8.86
N ALA A 21 -25.63 20.61 9.30
CA ALA A 21 -26.63 19.64 9.75
C ALA A 21 -27.12 18.81 8.57
N VAL A 22 -27.07 17.49 8.69
CA VAL A 22 -27.50 16.54 7.65
C VAL A 22 -28.41 15.48 8.26
N SER A 23 -29.39 15.05 7.47
CA SER A 23 -30.29 13.94 7.79
C SER A 23 -29.99 12.81 6.80
N VAL A 24 -29.57 11.66 7.31
CA VAL A 24 -29.16 10.49 6.51
C VAL A 24 -30.04 9.29 6.86
N ARG A 25 -30.14 8.31 5.94
CA ARG A 25 -30.90 7.09 6.18
C ARG A 25 -30.22 6.23 7.24
N ASP A 26 -31.01 5.65 8.13
CA ASP A 26 -30.56 4.71 9.15
C ASP A 26 -30.67 3.26 8.66
N ASP A 27 -29.79 2.89 7.74
CA ASP A 27 -29.68 1.53 7.19
C ASP A 27 -28.88 0.55 8.07
N GLY A 28 -28.47 0.99 9.27
CA GLY A 28 -27.63 0.20 10.18
C GLY A 28 -26.15 0.19 9.81
N GLY A 29 -25.74 0.97 8.80
CA GLY A 29 -24.37 1.06 8.31
C GLY A 29 -23.37 1.74 9.24
N THR A 30 -22.13 1.70 8.80
CA THR A 30 -20.98 2.37 9.40
C THR A 30 -20.96 3.85 9.04
N LEU A 31 -20.23 4.65 9.82
CA LEU A 31 -20.01 6.06 9.51
C LEU A 31 -19.29 6.23 8.16
N LEU A 32 -18.44 5.28 7.76
CA LEU A 32 -17.79 5.31 6.44
C LEU A 32 -18.82 5.18 5.30
N GLU A 33 -19.77 4.26 5.42
CA GLU A 33 -20.82 4.04 4.42
C GLU A 33 -21.76 5.25 4.32
N VAL A 34 -22.08 5.88 5.45
CA VAL A 34 -22.82 7.16 5.45
C VAL A 34 -22.03 8.25 4.74
N LEU A 35 -20.76 8.49 5.12
CA LEU A 35 -19.95 9.58 4.59
C LEU A 35 -19.68 9.42 3.09
N ARG A 36 -19.27 8.22 2.64
CA ARG A 36 -18.96 7.97 1.22
C ARG A 36 -20.19 7.69 0.38
N GLY A 37 -21.08 6.81 0.86
CA GLY A 37 -22.21 6.29 0.08
C GLY A 37 -23.41 7.22 0.06
N GLN A 38 -23.77 7.82 1.20
CA GLN A 38 -24.94 8.70 1.27
C GLN A 38 -24.58 10.19 1.06
N LEU A 39 -23.39 10.62 1.48
CA LEU A 39 -22.97 12.03 1.41
C LEU A 39 -21.91 12.31 0.34
N GLY A 40 -21.37 11.29 -0.34
CA GLY A 40 -20.39 11.47 -1.43
C GLY A 40 -19.01 11.99 -0.99
N ILE A 41 -18.68 11.95 0.31
CA ILE A 41 -17.43 12.48 0.84
C ILE A 41 -16.30 11.47 0.64
N THR A 42 -15.57 11.60 -0.47
CA THR A 42 -14.53 10.65 -0.90
C THR A 42 -13.16 10.92 -0.27
N SER A 43 -12.95 12.04 0.43
CA SER A 43 -11.71 12.30 1.18
C SER A 43 -11.46 11.27 2.29
N VAL A 44 -12.54 10.66 2.81
CA VAL A 44 -12.49 9.53 3.74
C VAL A 44 -12.28 8.24 2.93
N LYS A 45 -11.10 7.63 3.03
CA LYS A 45 -10.70 6.52 2.16
C LYS A 45 -11.08 5.14 2.71
N ASP A 46 -11.72 4.30 1.88
CA ASP A 46 -11.96 2.89 2.20
C ASP A 46 -10.77 2.03 1.76
N GLY A 47 -9.90 1.66 2.70
CA GLY A 47 -8.76 0.77 2.42
C GLY A 47 -8.88 -0.65 2.97
N CYS A 48 -9.35 -0.79 4.21
CA CYS A 48 -9.46 -2.09 4.87
C CYS A 48 -10.85 -2.31 5.48
N SER A 49 -11.88 -1.56 5.07
CA SER A 49 -13.21 -1.75 5.66
C SER A 49 -13.65 -3.21 5.54
N PRO A 50 -14.28 -3.79 6.58
CA PRO A 50 -14.67 -3.21 7.86
C PRO A 50 -13.67 -3.51 9.00
N GLN A 51 -12.37 -3.62 8.72
CA GLN A 51 -11.39 -4.10 9.70
C GLN A 51 -10.96 -3.05 10.74
N GLY A 52 -11.03 -1.75 10.41
CA GLY A 52 -10.62 -0.67 11.32
C GLY A 52 -9.12 -0.59 11.59
N GLN A 53 -8.27 -1.12 10.70
CA GLN A 53 -6.85 -1.35 10.97
C GLN A 53 -5.86 -0.44 10.22
N CYS A 54 -6.21 0.10 9.05
CA CYS A 54 -5.30 0.92 8.23
C CYS A 54 -5.30 2.42 8.58
N GLY A 55 -6.36 2.92 9.22
CA GLY A 55 -6.49 4.34 9.56
C GLY A 55 -6.87 5.28 8.40
N CYS A 56 -6.99 4.81 7.15
CA CYS A 56 -7.28 5.67 6.00
C CYS A 56 -8.64 6.39 6.08
N CYS A 57 -9.61 5.80 6.79
CA CYS A 57 -10.96 6.32 6.97
C CYS A 57 -11.12 7.20 8.23
N THR A 58 -10.02 7.78 8.72
CA THR A 58 -10.04 8.57 9.97
C THR A 58 -10.79 9.88 9.78
N VAL A 59 -11.70 10.16 10.72
CA VAL A 59 -12.45 11.42 10.87
C VAL A 59 -12.33 11.91 12.32
N LEU A 60 -12.67 13.17 12.59
CA LEU A 60 -12.87 13.64 13.97
C LEU A 60 -14.34 13.50 14.35
N VAL A 61 -14.63 12.89 15.49
CA VAL A 61 -15.95 12.87 16.11
C VAL A 61 -15.88 13.68 17.40
N ASP A 62 -16.56 14.83 17.43
CA ASP A 62 -16.42 15.87 18.47
C ASP A 62 -14.94 16.20 18.77
N GLY A 63 -14.16 16.42 17.70
CA GLY A 63 -12.73 16.75 17.78
C GLY A 63 -11.80 15.57 18.08
N GLN A 64 -12.30 14.34 18.26
CA GLN A 64 -11.48 13.16 18.56
C GLN A 64 -11.36 12.22 17.36
N ALA A 65 -10.13 11.83 17.01
CA ALA A 65 -9.87 10.93 15.88
C ALA A 65 -10.54 9.55 16.07
N ARG A 66 -11.31 9.12 15.07
CA ARG A 66 -12.00 7.82 15.01
C ARG A 66 -11.91 7.24 13.60
N VAL A 67 -11.74 5.93 13.52
CA VAL A 67 -11.87 5.19 12.25
C VAL A 67 -13.36 4.98 11.94
N SER A 68 -13.81 5.49 10.79
CA SER A 68 -15.24 5.50 10.45
C SER A 68 -15.79 4.14 10.01
N CYS A 69 -14.96 3.24 9.46
CA CYS A 69 -15.41 1.94 8.94
C CYS A 69 -15.83 0.91 9.99
N VAL A 70 -15.52 1.13 11.27
CA VAL A 70 -15.96 0.28 12.39
C VAL A 70 -16.82 1.05 13.40
N THR A 71 -17.16 2.29 13.08
CA THR A 71 -18.01 3.14 13.92
C THR A 71 -19.44 3.05 13.38
N PRO A 72 -20.40 2.41 14.08
CA PRO A 72 -21.79 2.40 13.64
C PRO A 72 -22.35 3.83 13.60
N ALA A 73 -23.03 4.20 12.51
CA ALA A 73 -23.55 5.56 12.35
C ALA A 73 -24.51 5.96 13.48
N ARG A 74 -25.35 5.03 13.93
CA ARG A 74 -26.27 5.21 15.09
C ARG A 74 -25.55 5.64 16.37
N ARG A 75 -24.29 5.22 16.59
CA ARG A 75 -23.54 5.59 17.80
C ARG A 75 -23.02 7.02 17.80
N VAL A 76 -23.06 7.69 16.65
CA VAL A 76 -22.64 9.08 16.48
C VAL A 76 -23.78 10.00 16.07
N ALA A 77 -25.02 9.52 16.13
CA ALA A 77 -26.21 10.32 15.92
C ALA A 77 -26.21 11.56 16.84
N GLY A 78 -26.50 12.73 16.27
CA GLY A 78 -26.49 14.03 16.91
C GLY A 78 -25.11 14.65 17.13
N ARG A 79 -24.02 13.96 16.79
CA ARG A 79 -22.64 14.42 17.04
C ARG A 79 -22.06 15.19 15.85
N SER A 80 -20.95 15.89 16.10
CA SER A 80 -20.19 16.58 15.06
C SER A 80 -19.12 15.67 14.49
N ILE A 81 -19.09 15.60 13.15
CA ILE A 81 -18.11 14.86 12.36
C ILE A 81 -17.34 15.87 11.51
N THR A 82 -16.01 15.85 11.60
CA THR A 82 -15.13 16.65 10.75
C THR A 82 -14.27 15.71 9.91
N THR A 83 -14.39 15.82 8.60
CA THR A 83 -13.56 15.14 7.60
C THR A 83 -12.39 16.04 7.20
N LEU A 84 -11.57 15.59 6.25
CA LEU A 84 -10.53 16.44 5.67
C LEU A 84 -11.14 17.68 5.01
N ASP A 85 -12.28 17.52 4.33
CA ASP A 85 -12.94 18.59 3.58
C ASP A 85 -13.54 19.66 4.49
N GLY A 86 -13.80 19.32 5.76
CA GLY A 86 -14.29 20.25 6.79
C GLY A 86 -13.22 20.99 7.58
N LEU A 87 -11.93 20.73 7.34
CA LEU A 87 -10.85 21.52 7.94
C LEU A 87 -10.83 22.94 7.36
N ASP A 88 -10.31 23.91 8.11
CA ASP A 88 -10.14 25.27 7.61
C ASP A 88 -9.25 25.30 6.35
N VAL A 89 -9.55 26.15 5.38
CA VAL A 89 -8.81 26.21 4.11
C VAL A 89 -7.33 26.55 4.29
N VAL A 90 -6.99 27.35 5.30
CA VAL A 90 -5.60 27.69 5.64
C VAL A 90 -4.89 26.47 6.24
N GLU A 91 -5.58 25.69 7.07
CA GLU A 91 -5.06 24.42 7.61
C GLU A 91 -4.87 23.37 6.51
N GLN A 92 -5.84 23.23 5.59
CA GLN A 92 -5.71 22.34 4.43
C GLN A 92 -4.49 22.70 3.58
N ALA A 93 -4.31 24.00 3.27
CA ALA A 93 -3.15 24.47 2.52
C ALA A 93 -1.83 24.22 3.26
N ALA A 94 -1.77 24.50 4.56
CA ALA A 94 -0.57 24.27 5.37
C ALA A 94 -0.17 22.79 5.42
N TRP A 95 -1.14 21.87 5.50
CA TRP A 95 -0.86 20.43 5.42
C TRP A 95 -0.44 20.02 4.01
N ALA A 96 -1.10 20.50 2.97
CA ALA A 96 -0.71 20.24 1.59
C ALA A 96 0.74 20.66 1.31
N ASP A 97 1.11 21.88 1.69
CA ASP A 97 2.45 22.42 1.50
C ASP A 97 3.52 21.63 2.28
N ALA A 98 3.21 21.25 3.53
CA ALA A 98 4.12 20.48 4.36
C ALA A 98 4.35 19.05 3.83
N PHE A 99 3.29 18.36 3.39
CA PHE A 99 3.40 17.02 2.80
C PHE A 99 4.08 17.05 1.43
N CYS A 100 3.82 18.06 0.60
CA CYS A 100 4.48 18.21 -0.70
C CYS A 100 5.97 18.50 -0.52
N SER A 101 6.34 19.49 0.30
CA SER A 101 7.75 19.93 0.44
C SER A 101 8.68 18.86 1.02
N THR A 102 8.15 17.88 1.74
CA THR A 102 8.89 16.75 2.36
C THR A 102 8.78 15.45 1.56
N GLY A 103 7.89 15.39 0.57
CA GLY A 103 7.52 14.14 -0.08
C GLY A 103 6.76 13.17 0.85
N GLY A 104 6.09 13.68 1.88
CA GLY A 104 5.27 12.91 2.82
C GLY A 104 4.04 12.23 2.20
N SER A 105 3.73 12.51 0.93
CA SER A 105 2.62 11.91 0.19
C SER A 105 3.09 11.40 -1.17
N GLN A 106 3.27 10.08 -1.28
CA GLN A 106 3.54 9.41 -2.56
C GLN A 106 2.23 9.03 -3.25
N CYS A 107 1.70 7.82 -3.00
CA CYS A 107 0.44 7.39 -3.60
C CYS A 107 -0.77 8.20 -3.10
N GLY A 108 -0.66 8.79 -1.91
CA GLY A 108 -1.66 9.68 -1.32
C GLY A 108 -2.83 9.00 -0.60
N PHE A 109 -2.98 7.68 -0.70
CA PHE A 109 -4.21 7.03 -0.23
C PHE A 109 -4.40 7.09 1.30
N CYS A 110 -3.33 6.98 2.08
CA CYS A 110 -3.41 7.12 3.54
C CYS A 110 -3.40 8.58 4.02
N THR A 111 -2.97 9.51 3.16
CA THR A 111 -2.64 10.89 3.55
C THR A 111 -3.83 11.65 4.14
N PRO A 112 -5.06 11.62 3.58
CA PRO A 112 -6.20 12.32 4.16
C PRO A 112 -6.48 11.95 5.62
N GLY A 113 -6.48 10.64 5.93
CA GLY A 113 -6.70 10.17 7.29
C GLY A 113 -5.59 10.59 8.26
N ILE A 114 -4.34 10.64 7.78
CA ILE A 114 -3.19 11.10 8.57
C ILE A 114 -3.32 12.61 8.86
N VAL A 115 -3.65 13.42 7.85
CA VAL A 115 -3.86 14.87 7.99
C VAL A 115 -4.96 15.15 9.01
N VAL A 116 -6.11 14.47 8.92
CA VAL A 116 -7.20 14.63 9.90
C VAL A 116 -6.75 14.28 11.32
N ARG A 117 -5.95 13.22 11.48
CA ARG A 117 -5.41 12.85 12.80
C ARG A 117 -4.44 13.91 13.34
N PHE A 118 -3.56 14.44 12.49
CA PHE A 118 -2.64 15.51 12.87
C PHE A 118 -3.36 16.82 13.20
N ALA A 119 -4.37 17.21 12.42
CA ALA A 119 -5.23 18.35 12.71
C ALA A 119 -5.87 18.21 14.11
N GLY A 120 -6.44 17.03 14.41
CA GLY A 120 -6.99 16.76 15.74
C GLY A 120 -5.96 16.85 16.89
N LEU A 121 -4.71 16.43 16.66
CA LEU A 121 -3.62 16.59 17.64
C LEU A 121 -3.24 18.05 17.85
N ARG A 122 -3.06 18.82 16.77
CA ARG A 122 -2.71 20.25 16.86
C ARG A 122 -3.83 21.06 17.53
N ALA A 123 -5.09 20.77 17.21
CA ALA A 123 -6.24 21.38 17.87
C ALA A 123 -6.29 21.07 19.39
N ALA A 124 -5.77 19.91 19.80
CA ALA A 124 -5.62 19.54 21.21
C ALA A 124 -4.35 20.11 21.87
N GLY A 125 -3.61 20.99 21.19
CA GLY A 125 -2.40 21.62 21.72
C GLY A 125 -1.15 20.74 21.71
N VAL A 126 -1.12 19.67 20.90
CA VAL A 126 0.09 18.86 20.71
C VAL A 126 1.00 19.49 19.66
N ASP A 127 2.25 19.73 20.02
CA ASP A 127 3.29 20.27 19.15
C ASP A 127 4.57 19.40 19.08
N ASP A 128 4.68 18.35 19.91
CA ASP A 128 5.86 17.48 19.93
C ASP A 128 5.84 16.37 18.86
N THR A 129 6.97 16.22 18.16
CA THR A 129 7.18 15.24 17.08
C THR A 129 6.98 13.79 17.57
N ASP A 130 7.42 13.47 18.78
CA ASP A 130 7.31 12.12 19.36
C ASP A 130 5.85 11.66 19.49
N ARG A 131 4.96 12.54 19.95
CA ARG A 131 3.53 12.24 20.07
C ARG A 131 2.86 12.14 18.71
N ALA A 132 3.28 12.93 17.73
CA ALA A 132 2.83 12.77 16.34
C ALA A 132 3.25 11.41 15.77
N ALA A 133 4.51 11.00 15.95
CA ALA A 133 5.02 9.71 15.50
C ALA A 133 4.29 8.53 16.17
N ARG A 134 4.07 8.58 17.49
CA ARG A 134 3.25 7.56 18.20
C ARG A 134 1.81 7.53 17.72
N ALA A 135 1.23 8.69 17.38
CA ALA A 135 -0.12 8.72 16.88
C ALA A 135 -0.25 7.97 15.54
N LEU A 136 0.81 7.92 14.71
CA LEU A 136 0.81 7.18 13.45
C LEU A 136 0.70 5.65 13.62
N HIS A 137 0.84 5.10 14.84
CA HIS A 137 0.57 3.66 15.09
C HIS A 137 -0.85 3.25 14.69
N ALA A 138 -1.81 4.17 14.73
CA ALA A 138 -3.17 3.94 14.27
C ALA A 138 -3.31 3.86 12.73
N HIS A 139 -2.27 4.26 11.99
CA HIS A 139 -2.22 4.24 10.54
C HIS A 139 -1.32 3.12 10.03
N LEU A 140 -1.57 2.70 8.80
CA LEU A 140 -0.61 1.98 7.98
C LEU A 140 -0.27 2.87 6.78
N CYS A 141 1.00 2.90 6.41
CA CYS A 141 1.51 3.53 5.21
C CYS A 141 2.54 2.58 4.62
N ARG A 142 2.40 2.27 3.32
CA ARG A 142 3.30 1.35 2.64
C ARG A 142 4.40 2.05 1.86
N CYS A 143 4.20 3.33 1.52
CA CYS A 143 5.00 4.02 0.53
C CYS A 143 6.11 4.89 1.12
N THR A 144 5.86 5.61 2.23
CA THR A 144 6.72 6.75 2.63
C THR A 144 7.81 6.39 3.63
N GLY A 145 7.72 5.22 4.26
CA GLY A 145 8.60 4.84 5.36
C GLY A 145 8.43 5.68 6.63
N TRP A 146 7.30 6.40 6.76
CA TRP A 146 6.91 7.24 7.90
C TRP A 146 7.77 8.49 8.14
N GLN A 147 9.08 8.43 7.88
CA GLN A 147 10.00 9.54 8.14
C GLN A 147 9.56 10.83 7.46
N THR A 148 9.22 10.80 6.16
CA THR A 148 8.75 12.00 5.43
C THR A 148 7.38 12.50 5.91
N VAL A 149 6.55 11.64 6.50
CA VAL A 149 5.28 12.03 7.13
C VAL A 149 5.52 12.76 8.45
N VAL A 150 6.53 12.35 9.21
CA VAL A 150 6.96 13.02 10.45
C VAL A 150 7.65 14.35 10.11
N GLU A 151 8.48 14.40 9.06
CA GLU A 151 9.05 15.66 8.55
C GLU A 151 7.93 16.65 8.12
N ALA A 152 6.81 16.14 7.56
CA ALA A 152 5.65 16.97 7.22
C ALA A 152 4.94 17.53 8.47
N TRP A 153 4.90 16.77 9.58
CA TRP A 153 4.41 17.30 10.85
C TRP A 153 5.22 18.51 11.32
N GLU A 154 6.55 18.42 11.25
CA GLU A 154 7.48 19.49 11.66
C GLU A 154 7.41 20.69 10.72
N SER A 155 7.17 20.44 9.43
CA SER A 155 7.09 21.47 8.38
C SER A 155 5.76 22.21 8.31
N TYR A 156 4.76 21.82 9.13
CA TYR A 156 3.44 22.44 9.15
C TYR A 156 3.51 23.96 9.41
N GLY A 157 2.94 24.75 8.51
CA GLY A 157 2.89 26.22 8.61
C GLY A 157 4.21 26.95 8.32
N ILE A 158 5.30 26.22 8.04
CA ILE A 158 6.61 26.78 7.68
C ILE A 158 7.12 26.31 6.31
N GLY A 159 6.45 25.31 5.72
CA GLY A 159 6.81 24.72 4.43
C GLY A 159 6.97 25.76 3.32
N THR A 160 8.00 25.57 2.50
CA THR A 160 8.24 26.39 1.30
C THR A 160 7.49 25.82 0.10
N ARG A 161 7.71 26.40 -1.09
CA ARG A 161 7.02 26.08 -2.35
C ARG A 161 6.79 24.56 -2.53
N PRO A 162 5.53 24.12 -2.73
CA PRO A 162 5.19 22.71 -2.90
C PRO A 162 5.98 22.02 -4.02
N THR A 163 6.50 20.83 -3.75
CA THR A 163 6.95 19.89 -4.78
C THR A 163 5.76 19.51 -5.66
N THR A 164 5.73 20.07 -6.87
CA THR A 164 4.61 19.98 -7.82
C THR A 164 5.10 20.10 -9.25
N GLY A 165 4.28 19.66 -10.21
CA GLY A 165 4.50 19.85 -11.63
C GLY A 165 5.27 18.71 -12.30
N ASP A 166 5.52 18.88 -13.60
CA ASP A 166 5.96 17.84 -14.53
C ASP A 166 7.18 17.04 -14.05
N GLY A 167 8.15 17.69 -13.38
CA GLY A 167 9.34 17.03 -12.85
C GLY A 167 9.06 16.06 -11.70
N ALA A 168 8.18 16.44 -10.77
CA ALA A 168 7.79 15.61 -9.63
C ALA A 168 6.95 14.41 -10.08
N GLU A 169 5.98 14.65 -10.96
CA GLU A 169 5.12 13.60 -11.53
C GLU A 169 5.92 12.63 -12.40
N ALA A 170 6.80 13.15 -13.27
CA ALA A 170 7.66 12.31 -14.07
C ALA A 170 8.63 11.50 -13.20
N ARG A 171 9.14 12.06 -12.09
CA ARG A 171 9.97 11.27 -11.18
C ARG A 171 9.18 10.16 -10.49
N ALA A 172 8.01 10.49 -9.95
CA ALA A 172 7.12 9.50 -9.34
C ALA A 172 6.76 8.38 -10.32
N ALA A 173 6.55 8.72 -11.59
CA ALA A 173 6.24 7.75 -12.63
C ALA A 173 7.39 6.79 -12.94
N VAL A 174 8.64 7.27 -12.92
CA VAL A 174 9.84 6.42 -13.03
C VAL A 174 9.93 5.43 -11.86
N GLU A 175 9.65 5.90 -10.65
CA GLU A 175 9.73 5.07 -9.44
C GLU A 175 8.58 4.08 -9.27
N GLY A 176 7.37 4.48 -9.66
CA GLY A 176 6.15 3.68 -9.60
C GLY A 176 5.91 2.80 -10.83
N ARG A 177 6.64 3.02 -11.93
CA ARG A 177 6.44 2.40 -13.26
C ARG A 177 5.02 2.58 -13.81
N THR A 178 4.35 3.65 -13.40
CA THR A 178 2.98 4.02 -13.81
C THR A 178 2.85 5.53 -13.72
N ALA A 179 1.95 6.12 -14.50
CA ALA A 179 1.65 7.54 -14.38
C ALA A 179 1.13 7.85 -12.97
N GLN A 180 1.63 8.93 -12.36
CA GLN A 180 1.27 9.29 -11.00
C GLN A 180 1.27 10.82 -10.85
N ALA A 181 0.21 11.34 -10.23
CA ALA A 181 0.10 12.74 -9.84
C ALA A 181 0.85 12.99 -8.52
N VAL A 182 1.42 14.18 -8.40
CA VAL A 182 2.12 14.64 -7.19
C VAL A 182 1.73 16.09 -6.95
N GLY A 183 1.11 16.35 -5.80
CA GLY A 183 0.79 17.71 -5.41
C GLY A 183 -0.30 17.83 -4.34
N PRO A 184 -0.74 19.07 -4.05
CA PRO A 184 -1.75 19.37 -3.03
C PRO A 184 -3.02 18.54 -3.14
N ASP A 185 -3.54 18.34 -4.35
CA ASP A 185 -4.76 17.56 -4.54
C ASP A 185 -4.61 16.11 -4.10
N VAL A 186 -3.43 15.50 -4.26
CA VAL A 186 -3.17 14.15 -3.75
C VAL A 186 -3.20 14.11 -2.23
N VAL A 187 -2.61 15.11 -1.56
CA VAL A 187 -2.64 15.26 -0.09
C VAL A 187 -4.08 15.46 0.40
N LEU A 188 -4.85 16.28 -0.32
CA LEU A 188 -6.23 16.63 -0.01
C LEU A 188 -7.25 15.58 -0.49
N GLY A 189 -6.81 14.36 -0.78
CA GLY A 189 -7.70 13.23 -1.09
C GLY A 189 -8.30 13.26 -2.50
N ARG A 190 -7.88 14.17 -3.37
CA ARG A 190 -8.27 14.30 -4.77
C ARG A 190 -7.26 13.63 -5.73
N GLY A 191 -6.67 12.51 -5.30
CA GLY A 191 -5.68 11.76 -6.07
C GLY A 191 -6.22 10.95 -7.26
N GLY A 192 -7.52 11.01 -7.57
CA GLY A 192 -8.08 10.32 -8.74
C GLY A 192 -8.14 8.79 -8.64
N PHE A 193 -8.32 8.25 -7.43
CA PHE A 193 -8.48 6.80 -7.23
C PHE A 193 -9.75 6.28 -7.93
N ALA A 194 -9.71 5.06 -8.45
CA ALA A 194 -10.80 4.55 -9.29
C ALA A 194 -12.15 4.51 -8.54
N ALA A 195 -12.15 4.04 -7.30
CA ALA A 195 -13.36 4.01 -6.46
C ALA A 195 -13.89 5.40 -6.06
N ASP A 196 -13.10 6.46 -6.22
CA ASP A 196 -13.51 7.84 -5.95
C ASP A 196 -14.00 8.59 -7.19
N THR A 197 -13.73 8.05 -8.39
CA THR A 197 -14.00 8.70 -9.69
C THR A 197 -15.12 8.02 -10.48
N ALA A 198 -15.71 6.96 -9.93
CA ALA A 198 -16.86 6.29 -10.54
C ALA A 198 -18.03 7.28 -10.73
N PRO A 199 -18.73 7.25 -11.87
CA PRO A 199 -19.88 8.11 -12.12
C PRO A 199 -20.97 7.96 -11.06
N GLU A 200 -21.69 9.04 -10.78
CA GLU A 200 -22.86 9.01 -9.91
C GLU A 200 -23.90 8.01 -10.45
N GLY A 201 -24.45 7.17 -9.57
CA GLY A 201 -25.41 6.13 -9.95
C GLY A 201 -24.79 4.88 -10.61
N ALA A 202 -23.45 4.75 -10.63
CA ALA A 202 -22.80 3.50 -11.01
C ALA A 202 -23.19 2.37 -10.04
N LEU A 203 -23.43 1.18 -10.60
CA LEU A 203 -23.58 -0.04 -9.81
C LEU A 203 -22.23 -0.43 -9.19
N VAL A 204 -22.27 -1.14 -8.06
CA VAL A 204 -21.08 -1.69 -7.40
C VAL A 204 -21.05 -3.19 -7.59
N ALA A 205 -19.87 -3.73 -7.93
CA ALA A 205 -19.64 -5.15 -8.05
C ALA A 205 -18.46 -5.62 -7.19
N ILE A 206 -18.64 -6.74 -6.47
CA ILE A 206 -17.57 -7.43 -5.73
C ILE A 206 -17.58 -8.93 -6.08
N PRO A 207 -16.48 -9.67 -5.89
CA PRO A 207 -16.47 -11.11 -6.10
C PRO A 207 -17.51 -11.83 -5.23
N ASP A 208 -18.18 -12.84 -5.80
CA ASP A 208 -19.22 -13.62 -5.11
C ASP A 208 -18.68 -14.83 -4.32
N GLY A 209 -17.37 -15.08 -4.38
CA GLY A 209 -16.69 -16.21 -3.72
C GLY A 209 -16.77 -17.55 -4.46
N VAL A 210 -17.46 -17.64 -5.60
CA VAL A 210 -17.58 -18.86 -6.43
C VAL A 210 -17.09 -18.64 -7.88
N GLY A 211 -16.42 -17.52 -8.13
CA GLY A 211 -15.78 -17.20 -9.41
C GLY A 211 -16.54 -16.19 -10.28
N GLY A 212 -17.66 -15.64 -9.77
CA GLY A 212 -18.42 -14.58 -10.39
C GLY A 212 -18.35 -13.26 -9.61
N TRP A 213 -19.30 -12.38 -9.90
CA TRP A 213 -19.43 -11.05 -9.31
C TRP A 213 -20.87 -10.83 -8.87
N ALA A 214 -21.05 -10.37 -7.63
CA ALA A 214 -22.33 -9.87 -7.16
C ALA A 214 -22.41 -8.37 -7.44
N VAL A 215 -23.56 -7.91 -7.95
CA VAL A 215 -23.79 -6.52 -8.37
C VAL A 215 -24.98 -5.93 -7.62
N GLY A 216 -24.88 -4.66 -7.22
CA GLY A 216 -25.96 -3.94 -6.52
C GLY A 216 -25.78 -2.43 -6.56
N GLU A 217 -26.66 -1.69 -5.89
CA GLU A 217 -26.65 -0.22 -5.92
C GLU A 217 -25.57 0.36 -5.00
N THR A 218 -25.27 -0.32 -3.89
CA THR A 218 -24.23 0.13 -2.95
C THR A 218 -23.29 -1.00 -2.53
N LEU A 219 -22.05 -0.63 -2.17
CA LEU A 219 -21.07 -1.59 -1.64
C LEU A 219 -21.57 -2.30 -0.37
N ALA A 220 -22.32 -1.61 0.48
CA ALA A 220 -22.88 -2.16 1.71
C ALA A 220 -23.91 -3.25 1.43
N GLU A 221 -24.84 -2.98 0.50
CA GLU A 221 -25.85 -3.96 0.06
C GLU A 221 -25.20 -5.21 -0.53
N VAL A 222 -24.22 -5.04 -1.41
CA VAL A 222 -23.55 -6.17 -2.07
C VAL A 222 -22.76 -7.00 -1.06
N ARG A 223 -22.00 -6.37 -0.14
CA ARG A 223 -21.29 -7.07 0.93
C ARG A 223 -22.24 -7.91 1.81
N LEU A 224 -23.40 -7.35 2.15
CA LEU A 224 -24.42 -8.05 2.92
C LEU A 224 -25.00 -9.24 2.15
N ALA A 225 -25.29 -9.06 0.86
CA ALA A 225 -25.86 -10.11 0.00
C ALA A 225 -24.90 -11.28 -0.22
N VAL A 226 -23.61 -11.00 -0.44
CA VAL A 226 -22.55 -12.02 -0.57
C VAL A 226 -22.24 -12.69 0.77
N GLY A 227 -22.54 -12.02 1.89
CA GLY A 227 -22.15 -12.48 3.21
C GLY A 227 -20.64 -12.37 3.42
N THR A 228 -20.01 -11.32 2.90
CA THR A 228 -18.56 -11.10 3.05
C THR A 228 -18.15 -11.14 4.52
N VAL A 229 -17.36 -12.15 4.89
CA VAL A 229 -16.86 -12.29 6.25
C VAL A 229 -15.58 -11.50 6.39
N GLN A 230 -15.55 -10.61 7.38
CA GLN A 230 -14.34 -9.88 7.74
C GLN A 230 -13.19 -10.85 8.04
N GLY A 231 -12.07 -10.61 7.38
CA GLY A 231 -10.83 -11.35 7.57
C GLY A 231 -10.33 -11.28 9.01
N ARG A 232 -9.61 -12.32 9.42
CA ARG A 232 -8.99 -12.43 10.75
C ARG A 232 -7.49 -12.62 10.60
N ARG A 233 -6.76 -12.23 11.65
CA ARG A 233 -5.37 -12.61 11.82
C ARG A 233 -5.33 -14.09 12.18
N THR A 234 -4.44 -14.85 11.54
CA THR A 234 -4.28 -16.26 11.86
C THR A 234 -3.32 -16.47 13.04
N THR A 235 -3.33 -17.69 13.57
CA THR A 235 -2.32 -18.20 14.53
C THR A 235 -1.41 -19.24 13.87
N ILE A 236 -1.61 -19.52 12.59
CA ILE A 236 -0.76 -20.40 11.79
C ILE A 236 0.55 -19.66 11.50
N ASP A 237 1.67 -20.33 11.74
CA ASP A 237 2.99 -19.79 11.44
C ASP A 237 3.20 -19.68 9.92
N ALA A 238 3.81 -18.58 9.50
CA ALA A 238 4.28 -18.45 8.12
C ALA A 238 5.63 -19.17 7.98
N LEU A 239 5.65 -20.25 7.21
CA LEU A 239 6.85 -21.07 6.97
C LEU A 239 7.31 -20.96 5.52
N PRO A 240 8.63 -20.96 5.24
CA PRO A 240 9.12 -21.03 3.87
C PRO A 240 8.60 -22.30 3.18
N PRO A 241 7.92 -22.19 2.02
CA PRO A 241 7.32 -23.34 1.35
C PRO A 241 8.33 -24.13 0.50
N LEU A 242 9.57 -23.65 0.39
CA LEU A 242 10.63 -24.26 -0.39
C LEU A 242 11.80 -24.66 0.51
N ASP A 243 12.31 -25.86 0.32
CA ASP A 243 13.56 -26.31 0.93
C ASP A 243 14.76 -25.78 0.15
N ALA A 244 15.81 -25.41 0.88
CA ALA A 244 17.09 -25.06 0.29
C ALA A 244 17.65 -26.24 -0.54
N PRO A 245 18.34 -25.95 -1.66
CA PRO A 245 19.02 -26.99 -2.41
C PRO A 245 20.11 -27.67 -1.56
N PRO A 246 20.30 -29.00 -1.65
CA PRO A 246 21.34 -29.68 -0.89
C PRO A 246 22.72 -29.21 -1.33
N GLY A 247 23.62 -28.99 -0.38
CA GLY A 247 24.99 -28.54 -0.65
C GLY A 247 25.63 -27.94 0.60
N ASP A 248 26.97 -27.81 0.55
CA ASP A 248 27.72 -27.00 1.50
C ASP A 248 27.85 -25.61 0.89
N TRP A 249 27.07 -24.65 1.39
CA TRP A 249 26.92 -23.31 0.82
C TRP A 249 27.52 -22.27 1.77
N ASP A 250 28.16 -21.24 1.22
CA ASP A 250 28.65 -20.10 2.01
C ASP A 250 27.48 -19.29 2.60
N ALA A 251 26.33 -19.27 1.94
CA ALA A 251 25.08 -18.75 2.48
C ALA A 251 23.86 -19.51 1.98
N VAL A 252 22.82 -19.55 2.81
CA VAL A 252 21.50 -20.12 2.50
C VAL A 252 20.44 -19.07 2.79
N LEU A 253 19.42 -18.95 1.93
CA LEU A 253 18.28 -18.06 2.12
C LEU A 253 16.99 -18.82 1.78
N ARG A 254 15.96 -18.69 2.62
CA ARG A 254 14.59 -19.18 2.44
C ARG A 254 13.61 -18.10 2.86
N THR A 255 12.67 -17.76 1.97
CA THR A 255 11.66 -16.72 2.23
C THR A 255 10.26 -17.32 2.28
N THR A 256 9.38 -16.67 3.04
CA THR A 256 7.94 -16.99 3.05
C THR A 256 7.20 -16.26 1.93
N TRP A 257 5.90 -16.55 1.81
CA TRP A 257 4.99 -15.68 1.07
C TRP A 257 4.95 -14.28 1.69
N VAL A 258 4.84 -13.25 0.85
CA VAL A 258 4.73 -11.85 1.30
C VAL A 258 3.67 -11.12 0.49
N GLU A 259 2.79 -10.42 1.22
CA GLU A 259 1.75 -9.57 0.67
C GLU A 259 2.29 -8.14 0.43
N PRO A 260 2.16 -7.59 -0.80
CA PRO A 260 2.56 -6.22 -1.10
C PRO A 260 1.93 -5.15 -0.20
N ALA A 261 0.78 -5.43 0.42
CA ALA A 261 0.17 -4.64 1.50
C ALA A 261 -0.19 -3.21 1.11
N TYR A 262 -0.54 -2.97 -0.15
CA TYR A 262 -1.06 -1.68 -0.60
C TYR A 262 -2.44 -1.40 0.01
N LEU A 263 -2.77 -0.11 0.17
CA LEU A 263 -3.92 0.34 0.95
C LEU A 263 -5.19 0.51 0.13
N GLU A 264 -5.07 1.06 -1.07
CA GLU A 264 -6.18 1.13 -2.02
C GLU A 264 -6.42 -0.27 -2.58
N THR A 265 -7.53 -0.93 -2.27
CA THR A 265 -7.84 -2.23 -2.89
C THR A 265 -8.01 -2.07 -4.40
N ASP A 266 -7.93 -3.18 -5.14
CA ASP A 266 -8.18 -3.17 -6.57
C ASP A 266 -9.57 -2.61 -6.86
N ALA A 267 -9.63 -1.61 -7.73
CA ALA A 267 -10.87 -1.00 -8.14
C ALA A 267 -10.74 -0.52 -9.58
N SER A 268 -11.80 -0.68 -10.36
CA SER A 268 -11.92 -0.16 -11.72
C SER A 268 -13.39 0.06 -12.02
N TRP A 269 -13.71 1.10 -12.78
CA TRP A 269 -15.07 1.31 -13.28
C TRP A 269 -15.08 1.51 -14.78
N CYS A 270 -16.23 1.20 -15.41
CA CYS A 270 -16.43 1.34 -16.84
C CYS A 270 -17.86 1.80 -17.13
N GLU A 271 -18.03 2.64 -18.14
CA GLU A 271 -19.33 2.94 -18.77
C GLU A 271 -19.68 1.86 -19.82
N PRO A 272 -20.97 1.67 -20.16
CA PRO A 272 -21.37 0.74 -21.23
C PRO A 272 -20.71 1.10 -22.56
N GLY A 273 -19.95 0.16 -23.12
CA GLY A 273 -19.20 0.36 -24.38
C GLY A 273 -17.95 1.23 -24.26
N GLY A 274 -17.57 1.64 -23.04
CA GLY A 274 -16.36 2.42 -22.76
C GLY A 274 -15.11 1.57 -22.51
N GLU A 275 -14.03 2.26 -22.15
CA GLU A 275 -12.79 1.65 -21.65
C GLU A 275 -12.72 1.78 -20.12
N PRO A 276 -12.33 0.72 -19.40
CA PRO A 276 -12.27 0.72 -17.96
C PRO A 276 -11.13 1.60 -17.44
N VAL A 277 -11.37 2.31 -16.34
CA VAL A 277 -10.34 3.09 -15.65
C VAL A 277 -9.30 2.17 -15.02
N SER A 278 -8.03 2.53 -15.11
CA SER A 278 -6.93 1.73 -14.58
C SER A 278 -7.03 1.58 -13.05
N PRO A 279 -6.78 0.37 -12.50
CA PRO A 279 -6.66 0.16 -11.06
C PRO A 279 -5.28 0.63 -10.53
N LEU A 280 -4.39 1.03 -11.44
CA LEU A 280 -3.07 1.61 -11.19
C LEU A 280 -3.11 3.14 -11.31
N ALA A 281 -4.21 3.78 -10.90
CA ALA A 281 -4.26 5.23 -10.72
C ALA A 281 -3.19 5.66 -9.69
N ASN A 282 -3.40 6.76 -8.96
CA ASN A 282 -2.38 7.28 -8.05
C ASN A 282 -2.00 6.31 -6.90
N GLY A 283 -2.84 5.32 -6.59
CA GLY A 283 -2.70 4.36 -5.49
C GLY A 283 -1.71 3.23 -5.72
N GLY A 284 -0.57 3.53 -6.35
CA GLY A 284 0.47 2.58 -6.78
C GLY A 284 0.62 1.34 -5.88
N ALA A 285 0.56 0.16 -6.50
CA ALA A 285 0.55 -1.13 -5.82
C ALA A 285 1.89 -1.90 -5.93
N PHE A 286 2.98 -1.17 -6.20
CA PHE A 286 4.33 -1.72 -6.37
C PHE A 286 4.39 -2.86 -7.40
N GLY A 287 3.54 -2.79 -8.44
CA GLY A 287 3.39 -3.80 -9.50
C GLY A 287 2.34 -4.89 -9.26
N SER A 288 1.78 -5.01 -8.06
CA SER A 288 0.85 -6.08 -7.70
C SER A 288 -0.51 -6.04 -8.40
N LYS A 289 -0.95 -4.86 -8.88
CA LYS A 289 -2.25 -4.67 -9.54
C LYS A 289 -2.22 -4.85 -11.07
N GLN A 290 -1.07 -5.14 -11.68
CA GLN A 290 -0.97 -5.29 -13.14
C GLN A 290 -1.87 -6.42 -13.69
N GLY A 291 -2.12 -7.46 -12.90
CA GLY A 291 -3.02 -8.57 -13.24
C GLY A 291 -4.41 -8.47 -12.61
N SER A 292 -4.85 -7.28 -12.17
CA SER A 292 -6.13 -7.12 -11.48
C SER A 292 -7.31 -7.59 -12.35
N PRO A 293 -8.29 -8.33 -11.79
CA PRO A 293 -9.47 -8.76 -12.54
C PRO A 293 -10.51 -7.64 -12.71
N THR A 294 -10.38 -6.56 -11.92
CA THR A 294 -11.39 -5.48 -11.85
C THR A 294 -11.68 -4.78 -13.18
N PRO A 295 -10.71 -4.51 -14.08
CA PRO A 295 -11.02 -3.79 -15.32
C PRO A 295 -11.85 -4.63 -16.30
N ALA A 296 -11.56 -5.93 -16.39
CA ALA A 296 -12.33 -6.85 -17.23
C ALA A 296 -13.76 -7.02 -16.69
N ALA A 297 -13.90 -7.16 -15.37
CA ALA A 297 -15.20 -7.26 -14.71
C ALA A 297 -16.04 -6.00 -14.90
N ALA A 298 -15.47 -4.81 -14.64
CA ALA A 298 -16.17 -3.54 -14.81
C ALA A 298 -16.71 -3.37 -16.23
N ARG A 299 -15.90 -3.67 -17.25
CA ARG A 299 -16.31 -3.59 -18.67
C ARG A 299 -17.45 -4.57 -18.98
N ALA A 300 -17.30 -5.83 -18.59
CA ALA A 300 -18.27 -6.87 -18.89
C ALA A 300 -19.63 -6.58 -18.22
N LEU A 301 -19.61 -6.24 -16.94
CA LEU A 301 -20.82 -5.94 -16.16
C LEU A 301 -21.48 -4.65 -16.63
N ALA A 302 -20.72 -3.62 -17.00
CA ALA A 302 -21.30 -2.40 -17.55
C ALA A 302 -22.04 -2.65 -18.88
N ALA A 303 -21.48 -3.52 -19.74
CA ALA A 303 -22.14 -3.94 -20.96
C ALA A 303 -23.40 -4.77 -20.69
N GLU A 304 -23.37 -5.65 -19.69
CA GLU A 304 -24.50 -6.49 -19.28
C GLU A 304 -25.66 -5.66 -18.71
N HIS A 305 -25.37 -4.73 -17.80
CA HIS A 305 -26.38 -3.95 -17.09
C HIS A 305 -26.81 -2.67 -17.81
N GLY A 306 -26.08 -2.25 -18.85
CA GLY A 306 -26.35 -0.99 -19.56
C GLY A 306 -26.19 0.25 -18.68
N ARG A 307 -25.40 0.15 -17.60
CA ARG A 307 -25.06 1.22 -16.63
C ARG A 307 -23.58 1.17 -16.31
N ALA A 308 -23.01 2.28 -15.84
CA ALA A 308 -21.67 2.27 -15.28
C ALA A 308 -21.57 1.25 -14.13
N VAL A 309 -20.46 0.51 -14.06
CA VAL A 309 -20.19 -0.45 -12.97
C VAL A 309 -18.80 -0.19 -12.40
N LEU A 310 -18.72 -0.02 -11.08
CA LEU A 310 -17.49 -0.05 -10.28
C LEU A 310 -17.27 -1.47 -9.77
N ALA A 311 -16.30 -2.18 -10.35
CA ALA A 311 -15.79 -3.43 -9.82
C ALA A 311 -14.70 -3.15 -8.78
N VAL A 312 -14.87 -3.64 -7.56
CA VAL A 312 -13.96 -3.42 -6.45
C VAL A 312 -13.71 -4.71 -5.67
N LEU A 313 -12.45 -4.97 -5.32
CA LEU A 313 -12.11 -6.05 -4.41
C LEU A 313 -12.26 -5.59 -2.97
N THR A 314 -12.81 -6.47 -2.12
CA THR A 314 -12.71 -6.30 -0.68
C THR A 314 -11.25 -6.47 -0.24
N ARG A 315 -10.92 -6.11 1.01
CA ARG A 315 -9.55 -6.31 1.52
C ARG A 315 -9.18 -7.80 1.47
N GLU A 316 -10.12 -8.67 1.82
CA GLU A 316 -9.96 -10.11 1.81
C GLU A 316 -9.76 -10.63 0.38
N ASP A 317 -10.52 -10.13 -0.59
CA ASP A 317 -10.36 -10.52 -2.00
C ASP A 317 -9.02 -10.03 -2.58
N THR A 318 -8.60 -8.80 -2.26
CA THR A 318 -7.27 -8.29 -2.63
C THR A 318 -6.16 -9.24 -2.13
N VAL A 319 -6.30 -9.77 -0.91
CA VAL A 319 -5.31 -10.69 -0.34
C VAL A 319 -5.39 -12.08 -0.98
N ARG A 320 -6.59 -12.58 -1.29
CA ARG A 320 -6.76 -13.91 -1.89
C ARG A 320 -6.37 -13.95 -3.37
N LEU A 321 -6.73 -12.92 -4.11
CA LEU A 321 -6.64 -12.87 -5.58
C LEU A 321 -5.43 -12.07 -6.07
N GLY A 322 -4.90 -11.16 -5.26
CA GLY A 322 -3.77 -10.31 -5.63
C GLY A 322 -2.46 -11.10 -5.68
N ALA A 323 -1.56 -10.68 -6.57
CA ALA A 323 -0.25 -11.28 -6.70
C ALA A 323 0.60 -11.11 -5.42
N LYS A 324 1.39 -12.13 -5.08
CA LYS A 324 2.36 -12.13 -3.98
C LYS A 324 3.77 -12.11 -4.52
N ARG A 325 4.71 -11.66 -3.69
CA ARG A 325 6.14 -11.88 -3.95
C ARG A 325 6.40 -13.39 -3.92
N PRO A 326 7.04 -13.98 -4.94
CA PRO A 326 7.29 -15.41 -4.98
C PRO A 326 8.31 -15.82 -3.91
N PRO A 327 8.00 -16.82 -3.07
CA PRO A 327 8.98 -17.43 -2.19
C PRO A 327 10.19 -17.98 -2.94
N VAL A 328 11.36 -17.91 -2.31
CA VAL A 328 12.59 -18.51 -2.81
C VAL A 328 13.26 -19.37 -1.75
N ALA A 329 14.06 -20.33 -2.18
CA ALA A 329 15.03 -21.03 -1.34
C ALA A 329 16.31 -21.31 -2.13
N GLY A 330 17.45 -20.85 -1.65
CA GLY A 330 18.70 -20.96 -2.40
C GLY A 330 19.92 -21.09 -1.52
N GLY A 331 20.99 -21.59 -2.14
CA GLY A 331 22.33 -21.68 -1.58
C GLY A 331 23.33 -21.10 -2.58
N ALA A 332 24.31 -20.33 -2.10
CA ALA A 332 25.32 -19.72 -2.95
C ALA A 332 26.73 -19.78 -2.35
N MET A 333 27.71 -19.75 -3.24
CA MET A 333 29.13 -19.67 -2.95
C MET A 333 29.63 -18.23 -3.14
N SER A 334 30.71 -17.89 -2.45
CA SER A 334 31.39 -16.60 -2.51
C SER A 334 31.92 -16.23 -3.90
N ASP A 335 32.14 -17.21 -4.79
CA ASP A 335 32.51 -17.01 -6.19
C ASP A 335 31.34 -16.58 -7.10
N GLY A 336 30.11 -16.55 -6.55
CA GLY A 336 28.90 -16.16 -7.25
C GLY A 336 28.12 -17.29 -7.91
N SER A 337 28.59 -18.54 -7.80
CA SER A 337 27.85 -19.73 -8.21
C SER A 337 26.84 -20.16 -7.15
N GLY A 338 25.79 -20.87 -7.55
CA GLY A 338 24.78 -21.38 -6.61
C GLY A 338 23.53 -21.89 -7.30
N VAL A 339 22.54 -22.25 -6.49
CA VAL A 339 21.22 -22.68 -6.94
C VAL A 339 20.16 -21.86 -6.20
N LEU A 340 19.19 -21.33 -6.93
CA LEU A 340 18.05 -20.60 -6.39
C LEU A 340 16.76 -21.24 -6.87
N ARG A 341 16.06 -21.93 -5.97
CA ARG A 341 14.68 -22.38 -6.19
C ARG A 341 13.74 -21.22 -5.98
N VAL A 342 12.78 -21.07 -6.88
CA VAL A 342 11.77 -20.02 -6.83
C VAL A 342 10.42 -20.59 -7.18
N VAL A 343 9.37 -20.16 -6.48
CA VAL A 343 8.00 -20.52 -6.87
C VAL A 343 7.76 -20.07 -8.31
N ARG A 344 7.30 -21.00 -9.15
CA ARG A 344 7.11 -20.79 -10.60
C ARG A 344 6.33 -19.51 -10.85
N THR A 345 6.96 -18.58 -11.56
CA THR A 345 6.43 -17.24 -11.80
C THR A 345 6.82 -16.81 -13.21
N PRO A 346 5.87 -16.45 -14.09
CA PRO A 346 6.20 -16.10 -15.47
C PRO A 346 7.29 -15.02 -15.57
N GLY A 347 8.39 -15.34 -16.25
CA GLY A 347 9.52 -14.44 -16.50
C GLY A 347 10.57 -14.34 -15.38
N ILE A 348 10.40 -15.05 -14.26
CA ILE A 348 11.26 -14.92 -13.07
C ILE A 348 12.72 -15.32 -13.32
N ALA A 349 12.95 -16.42 -14.03
CA ALA A 349 14.30 -16.88 -14.33
C ALA A 349 15.07 -15.89 -15.23
N ALA A 350 14.36 -15.25 -16.17
CA ALA A 350 14.96 -14.27 -17.07
C ALA A 350 15.43 -13.03 -16.30
N VAL A 351 14.60 -12.47 -15.40
CA VAL A 351 14.99 -11.27 -14.63
C VAL A 351 16.12 -11.58 -13.65
N ILE A 352 16.10 -12.74 -12.97
CA ILE A 352 17.18 -13.17 -12.08
C ILE A 352 18.50 -13.30 -12.85
N GLY A 353 18.46 -13.94 -14.02
CA GLY A 353 19.64 -14.16 -14.87
C GLY A 353 20.33 -12.87 -15.32
N THR A 354 19.61 -11.73 -15.37
CA THR A 354 20.21 -10.43 -15.72
C THR A 354 21.16 -9.89 -14.65
N VAL A 355 20.96 -10.23 -13.37
CA VAL A 355 21.76 -9.72 -12.25
C VAL A 355 22.61 -10.78 -11.56
N ALA A 356 22.23 -12.05 -11.69
CA ALA A 356 22.87 -13.19 -11.04
C ALA A 356 23.11 -14.36 -12.02
N PRO A 357 23.87 -14.16 -13.11
CA PRO A 357 24.06 -15.17 -14.16
C PRO A 357 24.80 -16.44 -13.68
N GLY A 358 25.47 -16.39 -12.52
CA GLY A 358 26.12 -17.55 -11.90
C GLY A 358 25.18 -18.46 -11.11
N LEU A 359 23.95 -18.03 -10.84
CA LEU A 359 22.95 -18.85 -10.15
C LEU A 359 22.17 -19.70 -11.16
N VAL A 360 22.05 -20.99 -10.87
CA VAL A 360 21.09 -21.86 -11.55
C VAL A 360 19.72 -21.62 -10.93
N VAL A 361 18.76 -21.18 -11.75
CA VAL A 361 17.39 -20.93 -11.28
C VAL A 361 16.52 -22.16 -11.52
N GLU A 362 15.93 -22.69 -10.44
CA GLU A 362 15.00 -23.82 -10.47
C GLU A 362 13.57 -23.33 -10.17
N GLU A 363 12.69 -23.33 -11.17
CA GLU A 363 11.28 -22.96 -10.96
C GLU A 363 10.46 -24.15 -10.45
N VAL A 364 9.87 -24.01 -9.26
CA VAL A 364 9.16 -25.06 -8.53
C VAL A 364 7.67 -24.72 -8.44
N ASP A 365 6.81 -25.68 -8.78
CA ASP A 365 5.36 -25.54 -8.62
C ASP A 365 4.99 -25.76 -7.15
N VAL A 366 4.34 -24.75 -6.56
CA VAL A 366 3.87 -24.75 -5.16
C VAL A 366 2.43 -24.28 -5.15
N ALA A 367 1.56 -24.98 -4.43
CA ALA A 367 0.19 -24.52 -4.22
C ALA A 367 0.21 -23.20 -3.45
N GLY A 368 -0.46 -22.18 -3.97
CA GLY A 368 -0.41 -20.86 -3.36
C GLY A 368 -1.13 -19.78 -4.17
N PRO A 369 -1.16 -18.55 -3.62
CA PRO A 369 -1.69 -17.40 -4.32
C PRO A 369 -0.86 -17.08 -5.58
N PRO A 370 -1.41 -16.32 -6.53
CA PRO A 370 -0.69 -15.92 -7.74
C PRO A 370 0.58 -15.13 -7.39
N THR A 371 1.58 -15.21 -8.25
CA THR A 371 2.86 -14.49 -8.11
C THR A 371 3.12 -13.59 -9.32
N SER A 372 3.99 -12.59 -9.17
CA SER A 372 4.35 -11.71 -10.30
C SER A 372 5.76 -11.12 -10.18
N VAL A 373 6.47 -11.09 -11.31
CA VAL A 373 7.74 -10.35 -11.47
C VAL A 373 7.55 -8.83 -11.46
N ALA A 374 6.33 -8.35 -11.66
CA ALA A 374 6.04 -6.92 -11.63
C ALA A 374 6.18 -6.33 -10.23
N ILE A 375 6.03 -7.16 -9.20
CA ILE A 375 6.22 -6.74 -7.81
C ILE A 375 7.64 -6.21 -7.64
N ARG A 376 7.77 -5.05 -6.98
CA ARG A 376 9.04 -4.36 -6.73
C ARG A 376 10.17 -5.36 -6.49
N ALA A 377 11.13 -5.39 -7.40
CA ALA A 377 12.34 -6.20 -7.28
C ALA A 377 12.15 -7.73 -7.06
N ALA A 378 11.00 -8.31 -7.44
CA ALA A 378 10.69 -9.72 -7.19
C ALA A 378 11.65 -10.70 -7.88
N GLY A 379 12.18 -11.65 -7.11
CA GLY A 379 13.12 -12.68 -7.52
C GLY A 379 14.56 -12.22 -7.58
N TRP A 380 14.82 -11.08 -8.22
CA TRP A 380 16.19 -10.62 -8.44
C TRP A 380 16.80 -9.93 -7.21
N ALA A 381 16.00 -9.30 -6.34
CA ALA A 381 16.50 -8.80 -5.06
C ALA A 381 16.97 -9.96 -4.18
N GLU A 382 16.17 -11.02 -4.09
CA GLU A 382 16.47 -12.23 -3.34
C GLU A 382 17.78 -12.88 -3.83
N ALA A 383 17.97 -12.96 -5.14
CA ALA A 383 19.21 -13.47 -5.74
C ALA A 383 20.43 -12.64 -5.32
N LEU A 384 20.34 -11.31 -5.37
CA LEU A 384 21.44 -10.42 -4.99
C LEU A 384 21.70 -10.42 -3.48
N VAL A 385 20.66 -10.53 -2.67
CA VAL A 385 20.74 -10.71 -1.21
C VAL A 385 21.49 -12.00 -0.88
N LEU A 386 21.09 -13.14 -1.46
CA LEU A 386 21.76 -14.43 -1.27
C LEU A 386 23.25 -14.35 -1.62
N LEU A 387 23.57 -13.74 -2.77
CA LEU A 387 24.94 -13.53 -3.21
C LEU A 387 25.73 -12.58 -2.29
N ALA A 388 25.09 -11.57 -1.71
CA ALA A 388 25.70 -10.70 -0.71
C ALA A 388 26.02 -11.45 0.58
N GLY A 389 25.11 -12.32 1.04
CA GLY A 389 25.33 -13.24 2.16
C GLY A 389 26.56 -14.11 1.95
N ALA A 390 26.64 -14.78 0.79
CA ALA A 390 27.76 -15.67 0.46
C ALA A 390 29.11 -14.95 0.41
N ARG A 391 29.13 -13.66 0.05
CA ARG A 391 30.35 -12.82 0.07
C ARG A 391 30.63 -12.17 1.43
N GLY A 392 29.68 -12.20 2.37
CA GLY A 392 29.75 -11.43 3.62
C GLY A 392 29.71 -9.90 3.42
N SER A 393 29.18 -9.41 2.29
CA SER A 393 29.11 -7.97 2.00
C SER A 393 27.99 -7.64 1.01
N ALA A 394 27.17 -6.64 1.36
CA ALA A 394 26.11 -6.11 0.50
C ALA A 394 26.69 -5.52 -0.80
N GLY A 395 27.86 -4.90 -0.70
CA GLY A 395 28.57 -4.31 -1.82
C GLY A 395 27.71 -3.28 -2.58
N ARG A 396 27.98 -3.18 -3.87
CA ARG A 396 27.24 -2.32 -4.79
C ARG A 396 26.22 -3.15 -5.55
N ILE A 397 24.95 -2.77 -5.46
CA ILE A 397 23.85 -3.39 -6.22
C ILE A 397 23.55 -2.55 -7.46
N THR A 398 23.37 -3.22 -8.59
CA THR A 398 22.88 -2.63 -9.84
C THR A 398 21.55 -3.30 -10.18
N SER A 399 20.49 -2.51 -10.33
CA SER A 399 19.18 -3.01 -10.76
C SER A 399 19.20 -3.40 -12.24
N PRO A 400 18.23 -4.20 -12.73
CA PRO A 400 18.10 -4.52 -14.15
C PRO A 400 18.04 -3.28 -15.06
N ASP A 401 17.46 -2.18 -14.58
CA ASP A 401 17.36 -0.91 -15.31
C ASP A 401 18.64 -0.05 -15.20
N GLY A 402 19.66 -0.54 -14.50
CA GLY A 402 20.98 0.07 -14.39
C GLY A 402 21.09 1.19 -13.35
N ALA A 403 20.12 1.34 -12.44
CA ALA A 403 20.32 2.17 -11.26
C ALA A 403 21.23 1.44 -10.27
N VAL A 404 22.03 2.20 -9.52
CA VAL A 404 23.03 1.66 -8.62
C VAL A 404 22.77 2.15 -7.20
N ALA A 405 22.83 1.25 -6.23
CA ALA A 405 22.73 1.61 -4.81
C ALA A 405 23.72 0.85 -3.94
N THR A 406 24.10 1.48 -2.83
CA THR A 406 24.82 0.86 -1.71
C THR A 406 24.07 1.20 -0.43
N ALA A 407 24.01 0.27 0.52
CA ALA A 407 23.43 0.50 1.83
C ALA A 407 24.36 0.00 2.94
N ASP A 408 24.30 0.68 4.07
CA ASP A 408 24.95 0.32 5.32
C ASP A 408 23.89 0.39 6.42
N VAL A 409 23.84 -0.63 7.28
CA VAL A 409 22.84 -0.77 8.34
C VAL A 409 23.57 -1.07 9.64
N ASP A 410 23.30 -0.26 10.66
CA ASP A 410 23.81 -0.44 12.00
C ASP A 410 22.81 0.02 13.07
N ALA A 411 23.28 0.15 14.32
CA ALA A 411 22.46 0.58 15.45
C ALA A 411 21.96 2.04 15.33
N ASP A 412 22.62 2.88 14.52
CA ASP A 412 22.27 4.28 14.36
C ASP A 412 21.28 4.50 13.20
N GLY A 413 21.16 3.55 12.28
CA GLY A 413 20.14 3.56 11.23
C GLY A 413 20.59 2.94 9.91
N ILE A 414 19.94 3.39 8.83
CA ILE A 414 20.16 2.92 7.46
C ILE A 414 20.71 4.07 6.64
N ARG A 415 21.92 3.93 6.09
CA ARG A 415 22.55 4.91 5.21
C ARG A 415 22.64 4.38 3.80
N VAL A 416 22.09 5.13 2.85
CA VAL A 416 21.97 4.72 1.45
C VAL A 416 22.63 5.73 0.53
N SER A 417 23.36 5.23 -0.46
CA SER A 417 23.80 6.02 -1.62
C SER A 417 23.12 5.47 -2.86
N VAL A 418 22.52 6.34 -3.67
CA VAL A 418 21.79 5.94 -4.90
C VAL A 418 22.23 6.78 -6.08
N ARG A 419 22.49 6.13 -7.22
CA ARG A 419 22.84 6.75 -8.49
C ARG A 419 21.90 6.24 -9.58
N CYS A 420 21.08 7.11 -10.15
CA CYS A 420 19.97 6.72 -11.03
C CYS A 420 19.65 7.77 -12.10
N GLY A 421 20.69 8.38 -12.70
CA GLY A 421 20.52 9.48 -13.65
C GLY A 421 19.99 10.76 -13.02
N ASP A 422 19.49 11.66 -13.87
CA ASP A 422 18.90 12.92 -13.45
C ASP A 422 17.75 12.66 -12.45
N PRO A 423 17.78 13.27 -11.24
CA PRO A 423 16.75 13.10 -10.25
C PRO A 423 15.38 13.61 -10.71
N MET A 424 15.34 14.59 -11.63
CA MET A 424 14.16 15.38 -12.05
C MET A 424 13.53 16.19 -10.91
N ASP A 425 13.23 15.52 -9.80
CA ASP A 425 12.86 16.11 -8.51
C ASP A 425 13.53 15.34 -7.37
N SER A 426 14.43 16.01 -6.65
CA SER A 426 15.21 15.36 -5.58
C SER A 426 14.38 15.04 -4.33
N THR A 427 13.32 15.79 -4.05
CA THR A 427 12.42 15.53 -2.92
C THR A 427 11.62 14.27 -3.17
N VAL A 428 11.04 14.14 -4.38
CA VAL A 428 10.32 12.92 -4.78
C VAL A 428 11.27 11.72 -4.77
N LEU A 429 12.44 11.81 -5.42
CA LEU A 429 13.40 10.70 -5.42
C LEU A 429 13.79 10.29 -4.00
N ARG A 430 14.14 11.25 -3.13
CA ARG A 430 14.49 10.98 -1.73
C ARG A 430 13.35 10.24 -1.02
N SER A 431 12.11 10.72 -1.13
CA SER A 431 10.95 10.10 -0.49
C SER A 431 10.76 8.65 -0.94
N TYR A 432 10.85 8.39 -2.24
CA TYR A 432 10.70 7.05 -2.80
C TYR A 432 11.82 6.09 -2.36
N CYS A 433 13.06 6.58 -2.27
CA CYS A 433 14.18 5.82 -1.71
C CYS A 433 14.00 5.51 -0.21
N ILE A 434 13.51 6.45 0.60
CA ILE A 434 13.17 6.19 2.02
C ILE A 434 12.09 5.11 2.10
N GLY A 435 11.05 5.22 1.29
CA GLY A 435 10.00 4.22 1.16
C GLY A 435 10.51 2.83 0.83
N ALA A 436 11.42 2.74 -0.15
CA ALA A 436 12.06 1.51 -0.56
C ALA A 436 12.92 0.90 0.54
N ALA A 437 13.70 1.72 1.25
CA ALA A 437 14.51 1.27 2.39
C ALA A 437 13.64 0.74 3.53
N HIS A 438 12.56 1.43 3.87
CA HIS A 438 11.58 0.97 4.87
C HIS A 438 10.96 -0.37 4.48
N MET A 439 10.50 -0.52 3.23
CA MET A 439 9.92 -1.79 2.77
C MET A 439 10.95 -2.93 2.81
N ALA A 440 12.21 -2.67 2.49
CA ALA A 440 13.27 -3.67 2.54
C ALA A 440 13.57 -4.11 3.99
N TRP A 441 13.71 -3.14 4.90
CA TRP A 441 13.87 -3.42 6.34
C TRP A 441 12.70 -4.25 6.87
N SER A 442 11.48 -3.81 6.61
CA SER A 442 10.24 -4.47 7.03
C SER A 442 10.12 -5.90 6.46
N TRP A 443 10.49 -6.08 5.19
CA TRP A 443 10.48 -7.38 4.53
C TRP A 443 11.44 -8.39 5.16
N VAL A 444 12.68 -7.97 5.45
CA VAL A 444 13.68 -8.87 6.06
C VAL A 444 13.31 -9.21 7.51
N THR A 445 12.79 -8.24 8.26
CA THR A 445 12.64 -8.35 9.71
C THR A 445 11.31 -8.93 10.16
N SER A 446 10.22 -8.72 9.43
CA SER A 446 8.88 -8.90 10.01
C SER A 446 7.81 -9.39 9.03
N GLU A 447 7.91 -9.10 7.73
CA GLU A 447 6.81 -9.41 6.82
C GLU A 447 6.74 -10.89 6.45
N ALA A 448 5.54 -11.44 6.60
CA ALA A 448 5.22 -12.80 6.19
C ALA A 448 3.71 -12.93 5.95
N LEU A 449 3.34 -14.00 5.25
CA LEU A 449 1.96 -14.38 4.99
C LEU A 449 1.80 -15.88 5.21
N ALA A 450 0.93 -16.28 6.13
CA ALA A 450 0.62 -17.69 6.34
C ALA A 450 -0.22 -18.24 5.16
N VAL A 451 0.39 -19.19 4.45
CA VAL A 451 -0.23 -19.96 3.38
C VAL A 451 -0.06 -21.44 3.71
N ASP A 452 -1.14 -22.20 3.70
CA ASP A 452 -1.09 -23.63 4.00
C ASP A 452 -0.64 -24.47 2.78
N PRO A 453 -0.40 -25.79 2.95
CA PRO A 453 0.03 -26.65 1.85
C PRO A 453 -0.98 -26.79 0.69
N ASP A 454 -2.24 -26.45 0.91
CA ASP A 454 -3.28 -26.42 -0.14
C ASP A 454 -3.32 -25.09 -0.89
N GLY A 455 -2.46 -24.13 -0.50
CA GLY A 455 -2.33 -22.81 -1.10
C GLY A 455 -3.30 -21.77 -0.55
N VAL A 456 -3.99 -22.07 0.56
CA VAL A 456 -4.98 -21.16 1.14
C VAL A 456 -4.27 -20.11 2.01
N VAL A 457 -4.56 -18.85 1.73
CA VAL A 457 -4.09 -17.71 2.55
C VAL A 457 -4.95 -17.58 3.81
N HIS A 458 -4.30 -17.54 4.97
CA HIS A 458 -4.96 -17.45 6.28
C HIS A 458 -4.90 -16.07 6.93
N ASP A 459 -3.89 -15.27 6.60
CA ASP A 459 -3.77 -13.89 7.04
C ASP A 459 -4.58 -12.97 6.16
N LEU A 460 -5.69 -12.43 6.67
CA LEU A 460 -6.62 -11.62 5.87
C LEU A 460 -6.77 -10.18 6.39
N THR A 461 -5.96 -9.79 7.37
CA THR A 461 -6.02 -8.45 7.96
C THR A 461 -4.79 -7.65 7.57
N VAL A 462 -4.94 -6.36 7.28
CA VAL A 462 -3.79 -5.56 6.79
C VAL A 462 -2.63 -5.48 7.80
N ARG A 463 -2.90 -5.68 9.09
CA ARG A 463 -1.87 -5.70 10.15
C ARG A 463 -1.22 -7.07 10.34
N SER A 464 -1.78 -8.15 9.81
CA SER A 464 -1.18 -9.48 9.96
C SER A 464 0.02 -9.70 9.04
N PHE A 465 0.21 -8.87 8.02
CA PHE A 465 1.33 -8.98 7.07
C PHE A 465 2.69 -8.57 7.64
N GLY A 466 2.75 -8.10 8.89
CA GLY A 466 4.00 -7.77 9.55
C GLY A 466 4.66 -6.45 9.10
N VAL A 467 3.94 -5.55 8.42
CA VAL A 467 4.49 -4.22 8.06
C VAL A 467 4.86 -3.45 9.33
N VAL A 468 6.14 -3.08 9.46
CA VAL A 468 6.67 -2.41 10.66
C VAL A 468 6.04 -1.02 10.88
N ARG A 469 5.90 -0.63 12.15
CA ARG A 469 5.24 0.63 12.53
C ARG A 469 6.18 1.83 12.36
N ALA A 470 5.59 3.03 12.43
CA ALA A 470 6.30 4.30 12.29
C ALA A 470 7.51 4.44 13.21
N THR A 471 7.42 4.01 14.46
CA THR A 471 8.51 4.13 15.45
C THR A 471 9.46 2.93 15.45
N GLU A 472 9.18 1.90 14.64
CA GLU A 472 9.98 0.67 14.54
C GLU A 472 10.87 0.68 13.28
N THR A 473 10.69 1.68 12.41
CA THR A 473 11.57 1.90 11.26
C THR A 473 12.80 2.66 11.75
N PRO A 474 14.03 2.16 11.49
CA PRO A 474 15.25 2.91 11.78
C PRO A 474 15.27 4.23 11.02
N HIS A 475 16.09 5.19 11.47
CA HIS A 475 16.32 6.41 10.71
C HIS A 475 16.96 6.06 9.35
N ILE A 476 16.50 6.70 8.26
CA ILE A 476 16.96 6.44 6.90
C ILE A 476 17.57 7.71 6.31
N ASP A 477 18.85 7.63 5.99
CA ASP A 477 19.61 8.68 5.31
C ASP A 477 19.85 8.33 3.84
N ILE A 478 19.33 9.16 2.95
CA ILE A 478 19.50 9.01 1.50
C ILE A 478 20.48 10.05 0.96
N ARG A 479 21.56 9.58 0.34
CA ARG A 479 22.46 10.38 -0.48
C ARG A 479 22.20 10.09 -1.96
N ILE A 480 21.68 11.09 -2.68
CA ILE A 480 21.54 11.02 -4.15
C ILE A 480 22.90 11.41 -4.77
N GLU A 481 23.51 10.46 -5.46
CA GLU A 481 24.74 10.71 -6.21
C GLU A 481 24.44 11.44 -7.51
N HIS A 482 25.28 12.42 -7.85
CA HIS A 482 25.15 13.15 -9.09
C HIS A 482 25.41 12.25 -10.30
N ASP A 483 24.45 12.21 -11.22
CA ASP A 483 24.50 11.49 -12.48
C ASP A 483 23.69 12.27 -13.53
N THR A 484 24.27 12.52 -14.70
CA THR A 484 23.61 13.23 -15.81
C THR A 484 22.99 12.28 -16.83
N GLY A 485 23.00 10.97 -16.55
CA GLY A 485 22.34 9.96 -17.38
C GLY A 485 20.81 10.10 -17.36
N PRO A 486 20.12 9.35 -18.24
CA PRO A 486 18.66 9.33 -18.25
C PRO A 486 18.11 8.86 -16.89
N PRO A 487 16.99 9.43 -16.39
CA PRO A 487 16.36 9.00 -15.16
C PRO A 487 16.06 7.51 -15.16
N ARG A 488 16.38 6.83 -14.05
CA ARG A 488 16.12 5.40 -13.84
C ARG A 488 15.45 5.18 -12.49
N ASN A 489 14.76 4.06 -12.35
CA ASN A 489 14.14 3.65 -11.09
C ASN A 489 15.22 3.41 -10.02
N GLY A 490 15.33 4.33 -9.06
CA GLY A 490 16.30 4.27 -7.97
C GLY A 490 15.81 3.41 -6.80
N SER A 491 14.50 3.42 -6.55
CA SER A 491 13.86 2.71 -5.43
C SER A 491 14.14 1.23 -5.43
N ASP A 492 14.08 0.58 -6.59
CA ASP A 492 14.26 -0.87 -6.67
C ASP A 492 15.72 -1.25 -6.33
N ALA A 493 16.71 -0.46 -6.76
CA ALA A 493 18.11 -0.65 -6.37
C ALA A 493 18.31 -0.43 -4.87
N VAL A 494 17.69 0.62 -4.31
CA VAL A 494 17.71 0.89 -2.86
C VAL A 494 17.07 -0.24 -2.07
N PHE A 495 15.91 -0.74 -2.50
CA PHE A 495 15.21 -1.85 -1.85
C PHE A 495 16.12 -3.08 -1.75
N ALA A 496 16.75 -3.50 -2.85
CA ALA A 496 17.65 -4.65 -2.85
C ALA A 496 18.92 -4.39 -2.00
N ALA A 497 19.50 -3.19 -2.05
CA ALA A 497 20.71 -2.86 -1.29
C ALA A 497 20.45 -2.88 0.22
N VAL A 498 19.34 -2.28 0.66
CA VAL A 498 18.95 -2.25 2.06
C VAL A 498 18.56 -3.64 2.55
N ALA A 499 17.88 -4.46 1.73
CA ALA A 499 17.57 -5.84 2.09
C ALA A 499 18.85 -6.66 2.35
N ALA A 500 19.85 -6.54 1.47
CA ALA A 500 21.12 -7.23 1.62
C ALA A 500 21.91 -6.77 2.86
N ALA A 501 21.98 -5.45 3.08
CA ALA A 501 22.65 -4.88 4.25
C ALA A 501 21.95 -5.23 5.57
N THR A 502 20.61 -5.21 5.58
CA THR A 502 19.80 -5.60 6.76
C THR A 502 20.03 -7.06 7.10
N TRP A 503 19.99 -7.96 6.11
CA TRP A 503 20.20 -9.38 6.33
C TRP A 503 21.58 -9.69 6.91
N LEU A 504 22.63 -9.06 6.35
CA LEU A 504 23.99 -9.18 6.85
C LEU A 504 24.16 -8.62 8.27
N TYR A 505 23.56 -7.46 8.54
CA TYR A 505 23.55 -6.85 9.88
C TYR A 505 22.96 -7.80 10.93
N LEU A 506 21.91 -8.54 10.57
CA LEU A 506 21.26 -9.53 11.43
C LEU A 506 21.97 -10.91 11.45
N GLY A 507 23.16 -11.02 10.87
CA GLY A 507 23.96 -12.25 10.89
C GLY A 507 23.62 -13.27 9.80
N ALA A 508 22.87 -12.85 8.78
CA ALA A 508 22.47 -13.65 7.62
C ALA A 508 21.83 -15.02 7.94
N PRO A 509 20.83 -15.10 8.84
CA PRO A 509 20.16 -16.35 9.13
C PRO A 509 19.40 -16.88 7.91
N PRO A 510 19.23 -18.21 7.78
CA PRO A 510 18.70 -18.79 6.56
C PRO A 510 17.23 -18.47 6.30
N ASP A 511 16.42 -18.22 7.34
CA ASP A 511 14.97 -18.08 7.20
C ASP A 511 14.54 -16.64 7.41
N TRP A 512 13.67 -16.15 6.53
CA TRP A 512 13.00 -14.87 6.66
C TRP A 512 11.50 -15.06 6.96
N PRO A 513 10.89 -14.15 7.74
CA PRO A 513 11.51 -12.99 8.38
C PRO A 513 12.40 -13.36 9.58
N VAL A 514 13.39 -12.52 9.87
CA VAL A 514 14.41 -12.78 10.91
C VAL A 514 13.92 -12.46 12.34
N GLY A 515 12.90 -11.61 12.47
CA GLY A 515 12.56 -10.93 13.71
C GLY A 515 13.21 -9.54 13.78
N ALA A 516 12.43 -8.54 14.21
CA ALA A 516 12.87 -7.16 14.39
C ALA A 516 13.56 -6.92 15.73
#